data_AF-K6U743-F1
#
_entry.id   AF-K6U743-F1
#
_cell.length_a   1.000
_cell.length_b   1.000
_cell.length_c   1.000
_cell.angle_alpha   90.00
_cell.angle_beta   90.00
_cell.angle_gamma   90.00
#
_symmetry.space_group_name_H-M   'P 1'
#
loop_
_entity.id
_entity.type
_entity.pdbx_description
1 polymer ?
#
loop_
_entity_poly.entity_id
_entity_poly.type
_entity_poly.pdbx_seq_one_letter_code
_entity_poly.pdbx_strand_id
1 'polypeptide(L)'
;MSILARIKSFFGMEAKPDNKASQEEVEKVAEEKAKPRIGYIHLSGCTGDGMSLTENYDILAPLLTEMVDIVYGQTLVDLWEMPEMDIALVEGSVCLQDEHSLHELKEVREKAGLVVAFGSCAATGCFTRYSRGGQQAQPNHESFVPIADLVKVDLAIPG
;
A
#
# COMPACT_ATOMS: atom_id res chain seq x y z
N MET A 1 21.82 23.72 -55.35
CA MET A 1 21.48 23.03 -54.08
C MET A 1 22.60 22.06 -53.75
N SER A 2 23.28 22.26 -52.62
CA SER A 2 24.50 21.53 -52.23
C SER A 2 24.23 20.04 -51.99
N ILE A 3 25.17 19.18 -52.40
CA ILE A 3 25.19 17.72 -52.15
C ILE A 3 24.91 17.37 -50.68
N LEU A 4 25.29 18.25 -49.74
CA LEU A 4 25.00 18.08 -48.31
C LEU A 4 23.50 18.00 -47.98
N ALA A 5 22.63 18.68 -48.75
CA ALA A 5 21.20 18.70 -48.48
C ALA A 5 20.52 17.35 -48.80
N ARG A 6 21.05 16.62 -49.80
CA ARG A 6 20.56 15.28 -50.18
C ARG A 6 21.01 14.18 -49.23
N ILE A 7 22.17 14.33 -48.59
CA ILE A 7 22.68 13.34 -47.62
C ILE A 7 21.86 13.39 -46.33
N LYS A 8 21.45 14.59 -45.88
CA LYS A 8 20.60 14.74 -44.68
C LYS A 8 19.22 14.10 -44.84
N SER A 9 18.61 14.18 -46.03
CA SER A 9 17.32 13.53 -46.30
C SER A 9 17.42 12.00 -46.42
N PHE A 10 18.59 11.47 -46.80
CA PHE A 10 18.80 10.02 -46.96
C PHE A 10 19.06 9.31 -45.63
N PHE A 11 19.60 10.03 -44.63
CA PHE A 11 19.91 9.49 -43.30
C PHE A 11 18.86 9.77 -42.22
N GLY A 12 17.71 10.36 -42.56
CA GLY A 12 16.58 10.50 -41.62
C GLY A 12 16.94 11.22 -40.31
N MET A 13 17.88 12.18 -40.34
CA MET A 13 18.18 13.04 -39.19
C MET A 13 17.31 14.30 -39.29
N GLU A 14 16.01 14.14 -39.12
CA GLU A 14 15.14 15.26 -38.75
C GLU A 14 15.35 15.58 -37.27
N ALA A 15 15.32 16.88 -36.94
CA ALA A 15 15.42 17.33 -35.55
C ALA A 15 14.37 16.62 -34.69
N LYS A 16 14.78 16.15 -33.50
CA LYS A 16 13.85 15.59 -32.50
C LYS A 16 12.66 16.54 -32.35
N PRO A 17 11.41 16.07 -32.45
CA PRO A 17 10.27 16.92 -32.16
C PRO A 17 10.39 17.38 -30.70
N ASP A 18 10.15 18.67 -30.47
CA ASP A 18 10.13 19.27 -29.13
C ASP A 18 9.07 18.53 -28.30
N ASN A 19 9.56 17.70 -27.36
CA ASN A 19 8.78 16.84 -26.48
C ASN A 19 8.09 17.63 -25.36
N LYS A 20 7.74 18.90 -25.62
CA LYS A 20 7.12 19.80 -24.63
C LYS A 20 5.64 19.49 -24.44
N ALA A 21 4.92 19.19 -25.53
CA ALA A 21 3.50 18.87 -25.47
C ALA A 21 3.22 17.57 -24.68
N SER A 22 4.07 16.55 -24.81
CA SER A 22 3.93 15.30 -24.05
C SER A 22 4.38 15.43 -22.60
N GLN A 23 5.28 16.36 -22.28
CA GLN A 23 5.69 16.62 -20.90
C GLN A 23 4.64 17.46 -20.18
N GLU A 24 4.10 18.48 -20.83
CA GLU A 24 2.99 19.31 -20.29
C GLU A 24 1.69 18.51 -20.13
N GLU A 25 1.36 17.59 -21.04
CA GLU A 25 0.18 16.71 -20.88
C GLU A 25 0.38 15.68 -19.77
N VAL A 26 1.59 15.15 -19.58
CA VAL A 26 1.91 14.24 -18.46
C VAL A 26 1.93 14.99 -17.12
N GLU A 27 2.46 16.22 -17.08
CA GLU A 27 2.42 17.09 -15.90
C GLU A 27 0.99 17.50 -15.54
N LYS A 28 0.15 17.86 -16.53
CA LYS A 28 -1.27 18.19 -16.28
C LYS A 28 -2.09 17.02 -15.77
N VAL A 29 -1.89 15.82 -16.31
CA VAL A 29 -2.61 14.62 -15.85
C VAL A 29 -2.14 14.18 -14.45
N ALA A 30 -0.88 14.43 -14.12
CA ALA A 30 -0.35 14.24 -12.77
C ALA A 30 -0.86 15.29 -11.77
N GLU A 31 -1.08 16.54 -12.20
CA GLU A 31 -1.69 17.60 -11.39
C GLU A 31 -3.18 17.36 -11.10
N GLU A 32 -3.92 16.68 -11.99
CA GLU A 32 -5.37 16.46 -11.82
C GLU A 32 -5.74 15.23 -10.98
N LYS A 33 -4.85 14.25 -10.79
CA LYS A 33 -5.14 13.09 -9.92
C LYS A 33 -4.71 13.38 -8.49
N ALA A 34 -5.69 13.51 -7.60
CA ALA A 34 -5.46 13.47 -6.16
C ALA A 34 -4.63 12.24 -5.80
N LYS A 35 -3.65 12.42 -4.90
CA LYS A 35 -2.79 11.34 -4.42
C LYS A 35 -3.66 10.22 -3.81
N PRO A 36 -3.33 8.94 -4.06
CA PRO A 36 -4.03 7.83 -3.42
C PRO A 36 -3.98 7.97 -1.90
N ARG A 37 -5.14 7.86 -1.26
CA ARG A 37 -5.30 7.87 0.19
C ARG A 37 -5.09 6.46 0.72
N ILE A 38 -4.01 6.26 1.47
CA ILE A 38 -3.59 4.95 1.97
C ILE A 38 -3.76 4.89 3.50
N GLY A 39 -4.34 3.81 4.00
CA GLY A 39 -4.23 3.42 5.40
C GLY A 39 -3.22 2.31 5.60
N TYR A 40 -2.42 2.41 6.66
CA TYR A 40 -1.62 1.29 7.18
C TYR A 40 -2.26 0.79 8.48
N ILE A 41 -2.83 -0.41 8.46
CA ILE A 41 -3.56 -0.98 9.59
C ILE A 41 -2.75 -2.13 10.17
N HIS A 42 -2.49 -2.06 11.46
CA HIS A 42 -1.70 -3.05 12.18
C HIS A 42 -2.62 -3.90 13.09
N LEU A 43 -2.84 -5.16 12.73
CA LEU A 43 -3.54 -6.14 13.55
C LEU A 43 -2.53 -6.92 14.40
N SER A 44 -2.64 -8.26 14.46
CA SER A 44 -1.64 -9.10 15.12
C SER A 44 -0.43 -9.35 14.20
N GLY A 45 0.26 -8.26 13.85
CA GLY A 45 1.48 -8.23 13.05
C GLY A 45 2.74 -8.02 13.91
N CYS A 46 3.87 -7.75 13.26
CA CYS A 46 5.13 -7.43 13.96
C CYS A 46 5.72 -6.07 13.55
N THR A 47 5.02 -5.31 12.72
CA THR A 47 5.46 -4.08 12.03
C THR A 47 6.57 -4.32 11.02
N GLY A 48 6.94 -5.58 10.74
CA GLY A 48 8.00 -5.92 9.80
C GLY A 48 7.68 -5.50 8.37
N ASP A 49 6.42 -5.64 7.95
CA ASP A 49 5.98 -5.25 6.61
C ASP A 49 5.97 -3.72 6.48
N GLY A 50 5.48 -3.01 7.51
CA GLY A 50 5.61 -1.56 7.62
C GLY A 50 7.07 -1.08 7.57
N MET A 51 7.99 -1.76 8.26
CA MET A 51 9.43 -1.47 8.15
C MET A 51 9.96 -1.72 6.75
N SER A 52 9.62 -2.85 6.12
CA SER A 52 10.04 -3.17 4.75
C SER A 52 9.58 -2.13 3.73
N LEU A 53 8.37 -1.56 3.90
CA LEU A 53 7.92 -0.39 3.12
C LEU A 53 8.88 0.79 3.27
N THR A 54 9.32 1.10 4.50
CA THR A 54 10.25 2.21 4.75
C THR A 54 11.67 1.96 4.26
N GLU A 55 12.05 0.72 4.01
CA GLU A 55 13.37 0.37 3.45
C GLU A 55 13.51 0.66 1.96
N ASN A 56 12.48 1.24 1.31
CA ASN A 56 12.60 1.86 -0.01
C ASN A 56 13.34 3.22 0.09
N TYR A 57 14.56 3.21 0.64
CA TYR A 57 15.28 4.37 1.18
C TYR A 57 15.34 5.57 0.23
N ASP A 58 15.74 5.34 -1.02
CA ASP A 58 15.95 6.40 -2.02
C ASP A 58 14.65 7.12 -2.39
N ILE A 59 13.51 6.42 -2.28
CA ILE A 59 12.21 6.95 -2.67
C ILE A 59 11.27 7.20 -1.50
N LEU A 60 11.65 6.87 -0.25
CA LEU A 60 10.72 6.96 0.88
C LEU A 60 10.19 8.39 1.08
N ALA A 61 11.08 9.38 1.06
CA ALA A 61 10.68 10.77 1.18
C ALA A 61 9.71 11.20 0.06
N PRO A 62 10.06 11.10 -1.23
CA PRO A 62 9.13 11.48 -2.31
C PRO A 62 7.87 10.60 -2.35
N LEU A 63 7.94 9.32 -1.95
CA LEU A 63 6.77 8.47 -1.81
C LEU A 63 5.74 9.10 -0.86
N LEU A 64 6.19 9.49 0.34
CA LEU A 64 5.33 10.00 1.40
C LEU A 64 4.92 11.48 1.20
N THR A 65 5.71 12.27 0.47
CA THR A 65 5.43 13.70 0.29
C THR A 65 4.81 14.05 -1.06
N GLU A 66 4.99 13.22 -2.09
CA GLU A 66 4.63 13.56 -3.47
C GLU A 66 3.75 12.49 -4.14
N MET A 67 3.87 11.21 -3.77
CA MET A 67 3.22 10.12 -4.51
C MET A 67 1.91 9.64 -3.87
N VAL A 68 1.84 9.53 -2.55
CA VAL A 68 0.66 9.02 -1.82
C VAL A 68 0.40 9.86 -0.57
N ASP A 69 -0.82 9.80 -0.04
CA ASP A 69 -1.15 10.36 1.27
C ASP A 69 -1.46 9.22 2.25
N ILE A 70 -0.63 9.02 3.27
CA ILE A 70 -0.94 8.11 4.38
C ILE A 70 -1.91 8.82 5.32
N VAL A 71 -3.18 8.40 5.31
CA VAL A 71 -4.28 9.11 6.00
C VAL A 71 -4.72 8.43 7.29
N TYR A 72 -4.30 7.19 7.54
CA TYR A 72 -4.69 6.44 8.73
C TYR A 72 -3.66 5.37 9.08
N GLY A 73 -3.64 4.99 10.36
CA GLY A 73 -2.69 4.06 10.94
C GLY A 73 -1.90 4.72 12.06
N GLN A 74 -2.26 4.42 13.30
CA GLN A 74 -1.77 5.08 14.51
C GLN A 74 -0.25 4.90 14.72
N THR A 75 0.39 3.98 14.01
CA THR A 75 1.86 3.89 13.95
C THR A 75 2.49 5.12 13.30
N LEU A 76 1.80 5.77 12.35
CA LEU A 76 2.34 6.84 11.50
C LEU A 76 1.51 8.13 11.53
N VAL A 77 0.22 8.06 11.87
CA VAL A 77 -0.74 9.17 11.77
C VAL A 77 -1.49 9.35 13.09
N ASP A 78 -1.45 10.57 13.63
CA ASP A 78 -2.19 10.96 14.84
C ASP A 78 -3.68 11.21 14.52
N LEU A 79 -4.40 10.15 14.12
CA LEU A 79 -5.83 10.15 13.83
C LEU A 79 -6.49 8.89 14.41
N TRP A 80 -7.59 9.06 15.14
CA TRP A 80 -8.27 7.96 15.85
C TRP A 80 -9.57 7.51 15.19
N GLU A 81 -10.19 8.37 14.38
CA GLU A 81 -11.39 8.05 13.60
C GLU A 81 -10.97 7.58 12.20
N MET A 82 -11.29 6.34 11.83
CA MET A 82 -10.90 5.78 10.54
C MET A 82 -11.58 6.55 9.40
N PRO A 83 -10.82 7.16 8.46
CA PRO A 83 -11.40 7.84 7.31
C PRO A 83 -11.69 6.86 6.17
N GLU A 84 -12.37 7.34 5.12
CA GLU A 84 -12.41 6.65 3.83
C GLU A 84 -11.01 6.63 3.18
N MET A 85 -10.67 5.49 2.56
CA MET A 85 -9.36 5.19 1.98
C MET A 85 -9.52 4.58 0.60
N ASP A 86 -8.60 4.89 -0.31
CA ASP A 86 -8.55 4.22 -1.61
C ASP A 86 -7.96 2.81 -1.45
N ILE A 87 -6.92 2.69 -0.61
CA ILE A 87 -6.20 1.44 -0.36
C ILE A 87 -5.95 1.30 1.14
N ALA A 88 -6.25 0.13 1.70
CA ALA A 88 -5.83 -0.26 3.04
C ALA A 88 -4.78 -1.38 2.95
N LEU A 89 -3.58 -1.10 3.46
CA LEU A 89 -2.54 -2.10 3.69
C LEU A 89 -2.74 -2.67 5.09
N VAL A 90 -3.24 -3.89 5.17
CA VAL A 90 -3.56 -4.55 6.45
C VAL A 90 -2.46 -5.55 6.78
N GLU A 91 -1.69 -5.24 7.82
CA GLU A 91 -0.62 -6.08 8.34
C GLU A 91 -1.12 -6.99 9.46
N GLY A 92 -0.64 -8.23 9.48
CA GLY A 92 -0.89 -9.17 10.57
C GLY A 92 -2.14 -10.03 10.40
N SER A 93 -2.15 -11.17 11.08
CA SER A 93 -3.36 -12.00 11.21
C SER A 93 -4.35 -11.35 12.19
N VAL A 94 -5.58 -11.84 12.25
CA VAL A 94 -6.61 -11.37 13.19
C VAL A 94 -6.83 -12.38 14.31
N CYS A 95 -6.79 -11.91 15.57
CA CYS A 95 -7.13 -12.71 16.74
C CYS A 95 -8.66 -12.82 16.87
N LEU A 96 -9.21 -14.04 16.87
CA LEU A 96 -10.66 -14.24 16.97
C LEU A 96 -11.22 -13.95 18.38
N GLN A 97 -10.36 -13.83 19.38
CA GLN A 97 -10.76 -13.51 20.76
C GLN A 97 -10.58 -12.03 21.11
N ASP A 98 -10.09 -11.20 20.19
CA ASP A 98 -9.93 -9.76 20.39
C ASP A 98 -11.00 -8.98 19.59
N GLU A 99 -12.00 -8.46 20.30
CA GLU A 99 -13.14 -7.76 19.70
C GLU A 99 -12.73 -6.49 18.94
N HIS A 100 -11.71 -5.78 19.43
CA HIS A 100 -11.21 -4.59 18.75
C HIS A 100 -10.58 -4.94 17.39
N SER A 101 -9.71 -5.95 17.33
CA SER A 101 -9.15 -6.45 16.05
C SER A 101 -10.22 -6.85 15.05
N LEU A 102 -11.30 -7.51 15.52
CA LEU A 102 -12.42 -7.91 14.67
C LEU A 102 -13.21 -6.70 14.15
N HIS A 103 -13.44 -5.70 15.00
CA HIS A 103 -14.13 -4.46 14.62
C HIS A 103 -13.30 -3.67 13.62
N GLU A 104 -12.01 -3.44 13.93
CA GLU A 104 -11.07 -2.71 13.10
C GLU A 104 -11.01 -3.30 11.69
N LEU A 105 -10.87 -4.62 11.56
CA LEU A 105 -10.81 -5.28 10.25
C LEU A 105 -12.12 -5.13 9.44
N LYS A 106 -13.28 -5.17 10.10
CA LYS A 106 -14.57 -4.94 9.44
C LYS A 106 -14.70 -3.50 8.97
N GLU A 107 -14.33 -2.54 9.83
CA GLU A 107 -14.36 -1.12 9.52
C GLU A 107 -13.43 -0.77 8.36
N VAL A 108 -12.23 -1.37 8.32
CA VAL A 108 -11.32 -1.28 7.16
C VAL A 108 -12.02 -1.73 5.89
N ARG A 109 -12.72 -2.86 5.91
CA ARG A 109 -13.40 -3.37 4.71
C ARG A 109 -14.52 -2.44 4.26
N GLU A 110 -15.22 -1.80 5.19
CA GLU A 110 -16.30 -0.85 4.90
C GLU A 110 -15.77 0.46 4.30
N LYS A 111 -14.62 0.97 4.78
CA LYS A 111 -14.07 2.28 4.44
C LYS A 111 -12.97 2.28 3.38
N ALA A 112 -12.48 1.10 2.99
CA ALA A 112 -11.43 0.97 1.97
C ALA A 112 -12.00 0.55 0.62
N GLY A 113 -11.59 1.24 -0.45
CA GLY A 113 -11.85 0.82 -1.83
C GLY A 113 -11.19 -0.54 -2.13
N LEU A 114 -9.90 -0.67 -1.82
CA LEU A 114 -9.13 -1.90 -1.94
C LEU A 114 -8.54 -2.33 -0.60
N VAL A 115 -8.71 -3.60 -0.23
CA VAL A 115 -8.02 -4.20 0.93
C VAL A 115 -6.91 -5.11 0.44
N VAL A 116 -5.69 -4.81 0.89
CA VAL A 116 -4.48 -5.56 0.60
C VAL A 116 -4.06 -6.32 1.86
N ALA A 117 -3.98 -7.65 1.77
CA ALA A 117 -3.30 -8.45 2.79
C ALA A 117 -1.79 -8.20 2.68
N PHE A 118 -1.26 -7.37 3.57
CA PHE A 118 0.12 -6.91 3.55
C PHE A 118 0.98 -7.79 4.47
N GLY A 119 1.86 -8.59 3.87
CA GLY A 119 2.67 -9.58 4.58
C GLY A 119 2.02 -10.96 4.71
N SER A 120 2.84 -11.99 4.93
CA SER A 120 2.37 -13.38 5.00
C SER A 120 1.41 -13.64 6.17
N CYS A 121 1.52 -12.88 7.25
CA CYS A 121 0.63 -13.00 8.41
C CYS A 121 -0.81 -12.67 8.03
N ALA A 122 -1.03 -11.54 7.34
CA ALA A 122 -2.35 -11.16 6.85
C ALA A 122 -2.85 -12.11 5.76
N ALA A 123 -1.97 -12.48 4.82
CA ALA A 123 -2.35 -13.27 3.65
C ALA A 123 -2.63 -14.74 3.95
N THR A 124 -1.86 -15.36 4.85
CA THR A 124 -1.87 -16.82 5.05
C THR A 124 -1.88 -17.26 6.52
N GLY A 125 -1.75 -16.33 7.47
CA GLY A 125 -1.55 -16.57 8.90
C GLY A 125 -0.06 -16.67 9.28
N CYS A 126 0.83 -17.07 8.37
CA CYS A 126 2.27 -17.21 8.65
C CYS A 126 2.54 -17.95 9.97
N PHE A 127 3.46 -17.45 10.80
CA PHE A 127 3.83 -18.01 12.08
C PHE A 127 2.73 -17.99 13.16
N THR A 128 1.68 -17.17 13.03
CA THR A 128 0.57 -17.17 14.01
C THR A 128 -0.34 -18.39 13.84
N ARG A 129 -0.18 -19.15 12.75
CA ARG A 129 -0.75 -20.50 12.60
C ARG A 129 -0.32 -21.46 13.71
N TYR A 130 0.80 -21.19 14.38
CA TYR A 130 1.29 -22.00 15.51
C TYR A 130 0.80 -21.50 16.88
N SER A 131 0.09 -20.37 16.93
CA SER A 131 -0.53 -19.88 18.16
C SER A 131 -1.55 -20.88 18.67
N ARG A 132 -1.56 -21.09 19.99
CA ARG A 132 -2.42 -22.06 20.68
C ARG A 132 -2.87 -21.61 22.08
N GLY A 133 -2.80 -20.32 22.34
CA GLY A 133 -3.20 -19.72 23.62
C GLY A 133 -2.38 -20.20 24.81
N GLY A 134 -2.95 -20.02 25.99
CA GLY A 134 -2.37 -20.44 27.28
C GLY A 134 -1.27 -19.53 27.82
N GLN A 135 -0.91 -18.45 27.13
CA GLN A 135 0.11 -17.50 27.57
C GLN A 135 -0.51 -16.28 28.28
N GLN A 136 0.08 -15.89 29.42
CA GLN A 136 -0.32 -14.67 30.15
C GLN A 136 0.03 -13.40 29.34
N ALA A 137 -0.68 -12.27 29.49
CA ALA A 137 -1.80 -12.02 30.41
C ALA A 137 -3.19 -12.32 29.81
N GLN A 138 -3.26 -12.82 28.59
CA GLN A 138 -4.50 -13.22 27.91
C GLN A 138 -4.42 -14.68 27.46
N PRO A 139 -4.57 -15.66 28.38
CA PRO A 139 -4.47 -17.09 28.03
C PRO A 139 -5.51 -17.55 27.02
N ASN A 140 -6.60 -16.79 26.85
CA ASN A 140 -7.66 -17.04 25.89
C ASN A 140 -7.33 -16.56 24.45
N HIS A 141 -6.30 -15.74 24.24
CA HIS A 141 -5.89 -15.33 22.89
C HIS A 141 -5.19 -16.49 22.19
N GLU A 142 -5.97 -17.30 21.50
CA GLU A 142 -5.58 -18.62 21.00
C GLU A 142 -5.60 -18.73 19.48
N SER A 143 -6.62 -18.16 18.84
CA SER A 143 -6.94 -18.45 17.44
C SER A 143 -6.65 -17.23 16.56
N PHE A 144 -5.71 -17.40 15.63
CA PHE A 144 -5.33 -16.37 14.67
C PHE A 144 -5.58 -16.88 13.25
N VAL A 145 -6.25 -16.08 12.43
CA VAL A 145 -6.59 -16.41 11.04
C VAL A 145 -6.11 -15.32 10.07
N PRO A 146 -5.80 -15.66 8.80
CA PRO A 146 -5.57 -14.65 7.78
C PRO A 146 -6.83 -13.79 7.60
N ILE A 147 -6.66 -12.54 7.20
CA ILE A 147 -7.77 -11.57 7.13
C ILE A 147 -8.84 -11.97 6.09
N ALA A 148 -8.45 -12.75 5.08
CA ALA A 148 -9.35 -13.28 4.04
C ALA A 148 -10.40 -14.26 4.57
N ASP A 149 -10.19 -14.84 5.77
CA ASP A 149 -11.18 -15.72 6.41
C ASP A 149 -12.36 -14.91 6.98
N LEU A 150 -12.22 -13.59 7.19
CA LEU A 150 -13.24 -12.73 7.80
C LEU A 150 -13.80 -11.65 6.86
N VAL A 151 -12.99 -11.11 5.95
CA VAL A 151 -13.40 -10.07 5.00
C VAL A 151 -12.90 -10.37 3.59
N LYS A 152 -13.57 -9.82 2.57
CA LYS A 152 -13.08 -9.92 1.19
C LYS A 152 -11.77 -9.13 1.05
N VAL A 153 -10.71 -9.83 0.65
CA VAL A 153 -9.41 -9.26 0.28
C VAL A 153 -9.33 -9.15 -1.25
N ASP A 154 -8.84 -8.02 -1.75
CA ASP A 154 -8.74 -7.78 -3.19
C ASP A 154 -7.38 -8.21 -3.74
N LEU A 155 -6.32 -8.01 -2.95
CA LEU A 155 -4.92 -8.27 -3.32
C LEU A 155 -4.13 -8.79 -2.12
N ALA A 156 -3.04 -9.51 -2.36
CA ALA A 156 -2.11 -9.93 -1.31
C ALA A 156 -0.67 -9.65 -1.72
N ILE A 157 0.15 -9.22 -0.77
CA ILE A 157 1.60 -9.08 -0.90
C ILE A 157 2.22 -10.05 0.11
N PRO A 158 2.45 -11.33 -0.26
CA PRO A 158 3.12 -12.28 0.61
C PRO A 158 4.60 -11.92 0.78
N GLY A 159 5.17 -12.26 1.93
CA GLY A 159 6.53 -11.89 2.36
C GLY A 159 6.75 -12.28 3.81
#